data_AF-A0A953K8M9-F1
#
_entry.id   AF-A0A953K8M9-F1
#
_cell.length_a   1.000
_cell.length_b   1.000
_cell.length_c   1.000
_cell.angle_alpha   90.00
_cell.angle_beta   90.00
_cell.angle_gamma   90.00
#
_symmetry.space_group_name_H-M   'P 1'
#
loop_
_entity.id
_entity.type
_entity.pdbx_description
1 polymer ?
#
loop_
_entity_poly.entity_id
_entity_poly.type
_entity_poly.pdbx_seq_one_letter_code
_entity_poly.pdbx_strand_id
1 'polypeptide(L)' 'MAVEGYCVKCKAKREMKDAKENTMANGRKAMKGTCTKCGTGMFKILGK' A
#
# COMPACT_ATOMS: atom_id res chain seq x y z
N MET A 1 -5.31 5.88 11.86
CA MET A 1 -4.17 6.10 10.95
C MET A 1 -4.40 5.31 9.68
N ALA A 2 -5.07 5.90 8.70
CA ALA A 2 -5.26 5.26 7.41
C ALA A 2 -4.07 5.62 6.51
N VAL A 3 -3.47 4.61 5.88
CA VAL A 3 -2.32 4.82 5.01
C VAL A 3 -2.86 5.13 3.64
N GLU A 4 -2.71 6.36 3.18
CA GLU A 4 -3.15 6.72 1.83
C GLU A 4 -2.15 6.24 0.78
N GLY A 5 -2.68 5.51 -0.19
CA GLY A 5 -2.00 4.85 -1.27
C GLY A 5 -2.57 5.22 -2.62
N TYR A 6 -1.74 5.25 -3.65
CA TYR A 6 -2.24 5.42 -5.00
C TYR A 6 -2.75 4.08 -5.54
N CYS A 7 -4.03 4.03 -5.90
CA CYS A 7 -4.61 2.88 -6.55
C CYS A 7 -4.36 2.98 -8.05
N VAL A 8 -3.55 2.09 -8.63
CA VAL A 8 -3.38 2.04 -10.09
C VAL A 8 -4.69 1.68 -10.82
N LYS A 9 -5.53 0.85 -10.20
CA LYS A 9 -6.85 0.47 -10.74
C LYS A 9 -7.86 1.60 -10.72
N CYS A 10 -7.95 2.36 -9.63
CA CYS A 10 -8.84 3.51 -9.52
C CYS A 10 -8.22 4.82 -10.04
N LYS A 11 -6.94 4.80 -10.44
CA LYS A 11 -6.13 5.96 -10.82
C LYS A 11 -6.28 7.16 -9.87
N ALA A 12 -6.41 6.88 -8.58
CA ALA A 12 -6.71 7.86 -7.55
C ALA A 12 -6.02 7.47 -6.24
N LYS A 13 -5.70 8.49 -5.43
CA LYS A 13 -5.27 8.29 -4.04
C LYS A 13 -6.47 7.78 -3.23
N ARG A 14 -6.25 6.71 -2.48
CA ARG A 14 -7.26 6.01 -1.68
C ARG A 14 -6.62 5.48 -0.41
N GLU A 15 -7.42 5.35 0.63
CA GLU A 15 -6.99 4.70 1.86
C GLU A 15 -6.70 3.22 1.61
N MET A 16 -5.57 2.76 2.12
CA MET A 16 -5.19 1.36 2.20
C MET A 16 -5.81 0.76 3.47
N LYS A 17 -6.69 -0.21 3.27
CA LYS A 17 -7.18 -1.11 4.31
C LYS A 17 -6.10 -2.13 4.65
N ASP A 18 -5.96 -2.48 5.92
CA ASP A 18 -4.99 -3.48 6.39
C ASP A 18 -3.54 -3.16 5.98
N ALA A 19 -3.15 -1.89 6.03
CA ALA A 19 -1.79 -1.46 5.74
C ALA A 19 -0.82 -2.03 6.80
N LYS A 20 0.03 -2.96 6.38
CA LYS A 20 1.05 -3.62 7.19
C LYS A 20 2.43 -3.33 6.62
N GLU A 21 3.36 -3.03 7.50
CA GLU A 21 4.77 -2.95 7.14
C GLU A 21 5.30 -4.36 6.85
N ASN A 22 5.98 -4.50 5.71
CA ASN A 22 6.57 -5.73 5.22
C ASN A 22 7.96 -5.41 4.69
N THR A 23 8.97 -6.09 5.23
CA THR A 23 10.34 -5.97 4.75
C THR A 23 10.51 -6.92 3.58
N MET A 24 10.80 -6.38 2.39
CA MET A 24 11.11 -7.17 1.22
C MET A 24 12.46 -7.88 1.39
N ALA A 25 12.68 -8.97 0.65
CA ALA A 25 13.91 -9.76 0.70
C ALA A 25 15.19 -8.97 0.34
N ASN A 26 15.04 -7.80 -0.27
CA ASN A 26 16.12 -6.87 -0.58
C ASN A 26 16.44 -5.88 0.55
N GLY A 27 15.90 -6.08 1.75
CA GLY A 27 16.10 -5.22 2.93
C GLY A 27 15.30 -3.92 2.92
N ARG A 28 14.51 -3.64 1.86
CA ARG A 28 13.70 -2.43 1.77
C ARG A 28 12.38 -2.62 2.50
N LYS A 29 11.99 -1.64 3.30
CA LYS A 29 10.67 -1.62 3.92
C LYS A 29 9.62 -1.27 2.86
N ALA A 30 8.50 -1.95 2.89
CA ALA A 30 7.34 -1.66 2.08
C ALA A 30 6.10 -1.73 2.97
N MET A 31 5.13 -0.87 2.74
CA MET A 31 3.80 -1.01 3.29
C MET A 31 2.91 -1.73 2.29
N LYS A 32 2.38 -2.88 2.70
CA LYS A 32 1.41 -3.65 1.94
C LYS A 32 0.03 -3.38 2.52
N GLY A 33 -0.92 -3.00 1.68
CA GLY A 33 -2.32 -2.82 2.09
C GLY A 33 -3.26 -3.17 0.95
N THR A 34 -4.53 -2.86 1.12
CA THR A 34 -5.59 -3.22 0.17
C THR A 34 -6.45 -2.01 -0.14
N CYS A 35 -6.78 -1.77 -1.41
CA CYS A 35 -7.68 -0.69 -1.79
C CYS A 35 -9.08 -0.91 -1.21
N THR A 36 -9.60 0.05 -0.44
CA THR A 36 -10.98 0.00 0.10
C THR A 36 -12.07 -0.01 -0.97
N LYS A 37 -11.78 0.50 -2.18
CA LYS A 37 -12.76 0.63 -3.27
C LYS A 37 -12.80 -0.57 -4.21
N CYS A 38 -11.64 -1.06 -4.65
CA CYS A 38 -11.55 -2.11 -5.67
C CYS A 38 -10.93 -3.42 -5.16
N GLY A 39 -10.64 -3.52 -3.86
CA GLY A 39 -10.06 -4.71 -3.23
C GLY A 39 -8.66 -5.08 -3.72
N THR A 40 -8.02 -4.23 -4.53
CA THR A 40 -6.72 -4.55 -5.14
C THR A 40 -5.60 -4.30 -4.15
N GLY A 41 -4.69 -5.27 -4.03
CA GLY A 41 -3.49 -5.12 -3.20
C GLY A 41 -2.66 -3.91 -3.66
N MET A 42 -2.34 -3.03 -2.72
CA MET A 42 -1.49 -1.89 -2.91
C MET A 42 -0.19 -2.09 -2.14
N PHE A 43 0.90 -1.65 -2.75
CA PHE A 43 2.21 -1.66 -2.10
C PHE A 43 2.79 -0.25 -2.20
N LYS A 44 3.22 0.29 -1.06
CA LYS A 44 3.92 1.56 -0.94
C LYS A 44 5.31 1.27 -0.40
N ILE A 45 6.33 1.35 -1.26
CA ILE A 45 7.70 1.12 -0.82
C ILE A 45 8.09 2.25 0.14
N LEU A 46 8.38 1.91 1.39
CA LEU A 46 8.93 2.79 2.42
C LEU A 46 10.45 2.74 2.27
N GLY A 47 10.94 3.26 1.13
CA GLY A 47 12.38 3.39 0.92
C GLY A 47 12.95 4.33 1.98
N LYS A 48 13.93 3.86 2.73
CA LYS A 48 14.91 4.72 3.38
C LYS A 48 16.04 4.97 2.39
#